data_AF-A0A947FJV2-F1
#
_entry.id   AF-A0A947FJV2-F1
#
_cell.length_a   1.000
_cell.length_b   1.000
_cell.length_c   1.000
_cell.angle_alpha   90.00
_cell.angle_beta   90.00
_cell.angle_gamma   90.00
#
_symmetry.space_group_name_H-M   'P 1'
#
loop_
_entity.id
_entity.type
_entity.pdbx_description
1 polymer ?
#
loop_
_entity_poly.entity_id
_entity_poly.type
_entity_poly.pdbx_seq_one_letter_code
_entity_poly.pdbx_strand_id
1 'polypeptide(L)' 'MFEDMNAAFALNKIRPVIDRVFDFEDARSAYHAMRAAGHFGKLVVKV' A
#
# COMPACT_ATOMS: atom_id res chain seq x y z
N MET A 1 8.83 -17.36 -6.99
CA MET A 1 7.85 -16.43 -7.63
C MET A 1 7.74 -15.12 -6.85
N PHE A 2 7.39 -15.16 -5.56
CA PHE A 2 7.34 -13.94 -4.73
C PHE A 2 8.73 -13.35 -4.48
N GLU A 3 9.71 -14.22 -4.24
CA GLU A 3 11.12 -13.88 -4.04
C GLU A 3 11.69 -13.23 -5.30
N ASP A 4 11.38 -13.79 -6.48
CA ASP A 4 11.81 -13.24 -7.78
C ASP A 4 11.22 -11.85 -8.02
N MET A 5 9.94 -11.64 -7.66
CA MET A 5 9.31 -10.32 -7.70
C MET A 5 10.02 -9.33 -6.77
N ASN A 6 10.30 -9.71 -5.53
CA ASN A 6 11.00 -8.83 -4.57
C ASN A 6 12.43 -8.52 -5.01
N ALA A 7 13.15 -9.49 -5.58
CA ALA A 7 14.47 -9.31 -6.15
C ALA A 7 14.43 -8.30 -7.32
N ALA A 8 13.44 -8.40 -8.20
CA ALA A 8 13.23 -7.43 -9.28
C ALA A 8 12.93 -6.02 -8.74
N PHE A 9 12.12 -5.89 -7.68
CA PHE A 9 11.85 -4.60 -7.03
C PHE A 9 13.12 -3.98 -6.46
N ALA A 10 13.93 -4.77 -5.74
CA ALA A 10 15.18 -4.31 -5.14
C ALA A 10 16.21 -3.89 -6.22
N LEU A 11 16.42 -4.72 -7.24
CA LEU A 11 17.35 -4.47 -8.33
C LEU A 11 17.00 -3.18 -9.09
N ASN A 12 15.71 -2.97 -9.37
CA ASN A 12 15.23 -1.84 -10.15
C ASN A 12 14.83 -0.63 -9.28
N LYS A 13 15.05 -0.68 -7.97
CA LYS A 13 14.68 0.37 -7.00
C LYS A 13 13.21 0.80 -7.12
N ILE A 14 12.33 -0.14 -7.46
CA ILE A 14 10.89 0.12 -7.59
C ILE A 14 10.35 0.44 -6.20
N ARG A 15 9.74 1.62 -6.05
CA ARG A 15 9.06 2.04 -4.81
C ARG A 15 7.56 2.14 -5.07
N PRO A 16 6.72 1.38 -4.34
CA PRO A 16 5.28 1.53 -4.42
C PRO A 16 4.86 2.97 -4.10
N VAL A 17 3.94 3.52 -4.88
CA VAL A 17 3.30 4.79 -4.56
C VAL A 17 2.30 4.56 -3.43
N ILE A 18 2.54 5.20 -2.29
CA ILE A 18 1.63 5.18 -1.14
C ILE A 18 0.82 6.46 -1.19
N ASP A 19 -0.50 6.32 -1.28
CA ASP A 19 -1.42 7.46 -1.26
C ASP A 19 -1.68 7.94 0.17
N ARG A 20 -1.96 6.98 1.06
CA ARG A 20 -2.27 7.26 2.46
C ARG A 20 -1.88 6.11 3.37
N VAL A 21 -1.44 6.46 4.58
CA VAL A 21 -1.20 5.54 5.69
C VAL A 21 -2.26 5.78 6.76
N PHE A 22 -2.82 4.71 7.31
CA PHE A 22 -3.73 4.71 8.45
C PHE A 22 -3.06 3.99 9.62
N ASP A 23 -3.26 4.49 10.84
CA ASP A 23 -2.92 3.74 12.05
C ASP A 23 -3.85 2.53 12.19
N PHE A 24 -3.44 1.53 12.99
CA PHE A 24 -4.17 0.27 13.11
C PHE A 24 -5.59 0.46 13.64
N GLU A 25 -5.77 1.37 14.59
CA GLU A 25 -7.03 1.77 15.19
C GLU A 25 -8.01 2.33 14.14
N ASP A 26 -7.48 2.90 13.06
CA ASP A 26 -8.21 3.51 11.95
C ASP A 26 -8.39 2.56 10.75
N ALA A 27 -8.12 1.26 10.88
CA ALA A 27 -8.24 0.29 9.79
C ALA A 27 -9.62 0.33 9.11
N ARG A 28 -10.70 0.59 9.86
CA ARG A 28 -12.05 0.77 9.28
C ARG A 28 -12.10 1.92 8.28
N SER A 29 -11.47 3.05 8.60
CA SER A 29 -11.39 4.22 7.73
C SER A 29 -10.61 3.92 6.45
N ALA A 30 -9.57 3.08 6.52
CA ALA A 30 -8.83 2.61 5.35
C ALA A 30 -9.73 1.86 4.35
N TYR A 31 -10.59 0.95 4.85
CA TYR A 31 -11.55 0.24 4.00
C TYR A 31 -12.60 1.17 3.37
N HIS A 32 -13.07 2.19 4.10
CA HIS A 32 -13.97 3.19 3.54
C HIS A 32 -13.30 4.00 2.43
N ALA A 33 -12.05 4.42 2.61
CA ALA A 33 -11.27 5.11 1.58
C ALA A 33 -11.00 4.23 0.35
N MET A 34 -10.73 2.93 0.56
CA MET A 34 -10.59 1.96 -0.53
C MET A 34 -11.89 1.84 -1.33
N ARG A 35 -13.03 1.70 -0.65
CA ARG A 35 -14.36 1.61 -1.27
C ARG A 35 -14.73 2.85 -2.07
N ALA A 36 -14.34 4.04 -1.60
CA ALA A 36 -14.59 5.29 -2.30
C ALA A 36 -13.80 5.41 -3.62
N ALA A 37 -12.77 4.59 -3.81
CA ALA A 37 -11.99 4.47 -5.05
C ALA A 37 -11.36 5.78 -5.58
N GLY A 38 -11.13 6.77 -4.69
CA GLY A 38 -10.50 8.05 -5.03
C GLY A 38 -8.99 8.11 -4.77
N HIS A 39 -8.35 6.99 -4.44
CA HIS A 39 -6.94 6.94 -4.04
C HIS A 39 -6.01 6.77 -5.24
N PHE A 40 -4.88 7.47 -5.26
CA PHE A 40 -3.84 7.30 -6.28
C PHE A 40 -2.63 6.57 -5.71
N GLY A 41 -2.69 5.23 -5.72
CA GLY A 41 -1.62 4.38 -5.20
C GLY A 41 -2.15 3.35 -4.21
N LYS A 42 -1.32 2.94 -3.25
CA LYS A 42 -1.68 1.97 -2.22
C LYS A 42 -2.13 2.69 -0.95
N LEU A 43 -3.15 2.13 -0.30
CA LEU A 43 -3.53 2.47 1.07
C LEU A 43 -2.86 1.47 2.01
N VAL A 44 -2.18 1.96 3.03
CA VAL A 44 -1.42 1.14 3.98
C VAL A 44 -2.02 1.29 5.37
N VAL A 45 -2.22 0.16 6.07
CA VAL A 45 -2.49 0.16 7.51
C VAL A 45 -1.18 -0.19 8.21
N LYS A 46 -0.73 0.68 9.11
CA LYS A 46 0.45 0.47 9.94
C LYS A 46 0.07 -0.40 11.13
N VAL A 47 0.91 -1.39 11.45
CA VAL A 47 0.78 -2.32 12.59
C VAL A 47 2.00 -2.25 13.49
#